data_AF-A0A5C7VFH0-F1
#
_entry.id   AF-A0A5C7VFH0-F1
#
_cell.length_a   1.000
_cell.length_b   1.000
_cell.length_c   1.000
_cell.angle_alpha   90.00
_cell.angle_beta   90.00
_cell.angle_gamma   90.00
#
_symmetry.space_group_name_H-M   'P 1'
#
loop_
_entity.id
_entity.type
_entity.pdbx_description
1 polymer ?
#
loop_
_entity_poly.entity_id
_entity_poly.type
_entity_poly.pdbx_seq_one_letter_code
_entity_poly.pdbx_strand_id
1 'polypeptide(L)' 'MATKPETRKKPAGDTTRTARAVAHLERLQEAKGKRLVVDLDAPGREALEALQQAGYGTSQKEVVIKALLHAASKVTKAA' A
#
# COMPACT_ATOMS: atom_id res chain seq x y z
N MET A 1 31.43 35.41 32.20
CA MET A 1 30.66 35.86 31.02
C MET A 1 30.08 34.64 30.35
N ALA A 2 28.77 34.64 30.10
CA ALA A 2 28.02 33.52 29.58
C ALA A 2 27.94 33.58 28.05
N THR A 3 28.23 32.49 27.36
CA THR A 3 27.66 32.19 26.03
C THR A 3 27.42 30.68 25.92
N LYS A 4 26.14 30.32 25.88
CA LYS A 4 25.60 28.95 25.74
C LYS A 4 25.89 28.39 24.33
N PRO A 5 25.96 27.06 24.18
CA PRO A 5 26.27 26.39 22.91
C PRO A 5 25.13 26.52 21.90
N GLU A 6 25.53 26.71 20.65
CA GLU A 6 24.71 26.73 19.44
C GLU A 6 23.87 25.43 19.33
N THR A 7 22.55 25.54 19.46
CA THR A 7 21.63 24.42 19.20
C THR A 7 21.54 24.16 17.71
N ARG A 8 22.41 23.33 17.16
CA ARG A 8 22.19 22.72 15.84
C ARG A 8 21.11 21.64 15.97
N LYS A 9 19.85 22.04 15.76
CA LYS A 9 18.77 21.08 15.44
C LYS A 9 19.16 20.34 14.17
N LYS A 10 19.70 19.12 14.33
CA LYS A 10 19.77 18.15 13.22
C LYS A 10 18.32 17.85 12.82
N PRO A 11 17.92 18.01 11.54
CA PRO A 11 16.65 17.44 11.12
C PRO A 11 16.74 15.92 11.27
N ALA A 12 15.99 15.41 12.23
CA ALA A 12 15.74 13.99 12.39
C ALA A 12 14.85 13.56 11.23
N GLY A 13 15.41 12.76 10.34
CA GLY A 13 14.68 12.21 9.21
C GLY A 13 15.68 11.65 8.23
N ASP A 14 15.89 10.35 8.29
CA ASP A 14 16.51 9.61 7.20
C ASP A 14 15.56 9.74 5.99
N THR A 15 15.76 10.81 5.21
CA THR A 15 14.93 11.18 4.05
C THR A 15 15.39 10.47 2.79
N THR A 16 15.96 9.27 2.93
CA THR A 16 16.26 8.42 1.78
C THR A 16 14.98 7.69 1.33
N ARG A 17 13.93 8.44 0.99
CA ARG A 17 12.84 7.91 0.16
C ARG A 17 13.41 7.76 -1.23
N THR A 18 13.89 6.57 -1.57
CA THR A 18 14.33 6.19 -2.92
C THR A 18 13.36 6.76 -3.96
N ALA A 19 13.87 7.41 -5.02
CA ALA A 19 13.07 8.07 -6.06
C ALA A 19 11.95 7.19 -6.65
N ARG A 20 12.14 5.86 -6.66
CA ARG A 20 11.11 4.88 -7.08
C ARG A 20 9.85 4.87 -6.20
N ALA A 21 10.00 5.10 -4.89
CA ALA A 21 8.89 5.14 -3.95
C ALA A 21 8.03 6.40 -4.16
N VAL A 22 8.65 7.52 -4.53
CA VAL A 22 7.95 8.78 -4.84
C VAL A 22 7.15 8.64 -6.13
N ALA A 23 7.77 8.14 -7.22
CA ALA A 23 7.10 7.91 -8.49
C ALA A 23 5.96 6.88 -8.42
N HIS A 24 6.00 5.94 -7.47
CA HIS A 24 4.88 5.02 -7.23
C HIS A 24 3.70 5.71 -6.53
N LEU A 25 3.97 6.67 -5.64
CA LEU A 25 2.92 7.42 -4.94
C LEU A 25 2.28 8.47 -5.86
N GLU A 26 3.06 9.13 -6.71
CA GLU A 26 2.56 10.07 -7.71
C GLU A 26 1.58 9.40 -8.69
N ARG A 27 1.92 8.21 -9.20
CA ARG A 27 1.02 7.42 -10.06
C ARG A 27 -0.27 6.99 -9.35
N LEU A 28 -0.21 6.69 -8.04
CA LEU A 28 -1.42 6.40 -7.27
C LEU A 28 -2.29 7.64 -7.12
N GLN A 29 -1.67 8.80 -6.89
CA GLN A 29 -2.35 10.08 -6.71
C GLN A 29 -3.04 10.55 -8.00
N GLU A 30 -2.38 10.40 -9.15
CA GLU A 30 -2.96 10.66 -10.49
C GLU A 30 -4.15 9.75 -10.81
N ALA A 31 -4.08 8.48 -10.41
CA ALA A 31 -5.17 7.52 -10.57
C ALA A 31 -6.32 7.70 -9.54
N LYS A 32 -6.27 8.74 -8.69
CA LYS A 32 -7.12 8.91 -7.49
C LYS A 32 -7.13 7.66 -6.58
N GLY A 33 -6.11 6.82 -6.69
CA GLY A 33 -5.92 5.61 -5.92
C GLY A 33 -5.33 5.92 -4.55
N LYS A 34 -5.75 5.18 -3.54
CA LYS A 34 -5.18 5.24 -2.19
C LYS A 34 -4.28 4.03 -1.96
N ARG A 35 -3.10 4.23 -1.37
CA ARG A 35 -2.29 3.10 -0.89
C ARG A 35 -2.99 2.49 0.32
N LEU A 36 -3.40 1.23 0.19
CA LEU A 36 -3.92 0.41 1.28
C LEU A 36 -2.82 -0.56 1.70
N VAL A 37 -2.49 -0.57 2.98
CA VAL A 37 -1.65 -1.60 3.60
C VAL A 37 -2.59 -2.49 4.39
N VAL A 38 -2.59 -3.79 4.10
CA VAL A 38 -3.45 -4.78 4.75
C VAL A 38 -2.54 -5.86 5.30
N ASP A 39 -2.68 -6.13 6.59
CA ASP A 39 -2.10 -7.30 7.21
C ASP A 39 -3.06 -8.48 7.02
N LEU A 40 -2.55 -9.56 6.42
CA LEU A 40 -3.29 -10.80 6.25
C LEU A 40 -2.90 -11.77 7.36
N ASP A 41 -3.88 -12.38 7.99
CA ASP A 41 -3.68 -13.53 8.86
C ASP A 41 -3.35 -14.78 8.03
N ALA A 42 -2.99 -15.89 8.69
CA ALA A 42 -2.63 -17.12 7.99
C ALA A 42 -3.71 -17.59 7.00
N PRO A 43 -5.01 -17.60 7.35
CA PRO A 43 -6.08 -17.90 6.39
C PRO A 43 -6.13 -16.93 5.20
N GLY A 44 -5.99 -15.62 5.45
CA GLY A 44 -5.98 -14.62 4.38
C GLY A 44 -4.81 -14.77 3.42
N ARG A 45 -3.63 -15.14 3.94
CA ARG A 45 -2.44 -15.43 3.13
C ARG A 45 -2.64 -16.68 2.26
N GLU A 46 -3.15 -17.76 2.85
CA GLU A 46 -3.42 -19.01 2.12
C GLU A 46 -4.46 -18.81 1.02
N ALA A 47 -5.52 -18.05 1.30
CA ALA A 47 -6.52 -17.70 0.30
C ALA A 47 -5.92 -16.88 -0.85
N LEU A 48 -5.05 -15.92 -0.56
CA LEU A 48 -4.36 -15.12 -1.57
C LEU A 48 -3.47 -16.00 -2.46
N GLU A 49 -2.70 -16.92 -1.87
CA GLU A 49 -1.84 -17.85 -2.60
C GLU A 49 -2.66 -18.80 -3.49
N ALA A 50 -3.74 -19.38 -2.96
CA ALA A 50 -4.63 -20.26 -3.70
C ALA A 50 -5.29 -19.56 -4.90
N LEU A 51 -5.77 -18.33 -4.71
CA LEU A 51 -6.35 -17.53 -5.79
C LEU A 51 -5.33 -17.19 -6.87
N GLN A 52 -4.08 -16.90 -6.49
CA GLN A 52 -3.02 -16.64 -7.44
C GLN A 52 -2.66 -17.91 -8.23
N GLN A 53 -2.54 -19.06 -7.57
CA GLN A 53 -2.28 -20.35 -8.22
C GLN A 53 -3.42 -20.78 -9.16
N ALA A 54 -4.66 -20.45 -8.82
CA ALA A 54 -5.83 -20.68 -9.67
C ALA A 54 -5.92 -19.73 -10.88
N GLY A 55 -4.96 -18.82 -11.06
CA GLY A 55 -4.94 -17.89 -12.19
C GLY A 55 -5.93 -16.72 -12.08
N TYR A 56 -6.48 -16.47 -10.88
CA TYR A 56 -7.43 -15.37 -10.65
C TYR A 56 -6.81 -13.99 -10.96
N GLY A 57 -5.50 -13.86 -10.76
CA GLY A 57 -4.70 -12.69 -11.16
C GLY A 57 -3.23 -13.07 -11.35
N THR A 58 -2.51 -12.24 -12.09
CA THR A 58 -1.08 -12.44 -12.41
C THR A 58 -0.15 -11.98 -11.29
N SER A 59 -0.66 -11.19 -10.34
CA SER A 59 0.07 -10.72 -9.16
C SER A 59 -0.86 -10.64 -7.95
N GLN A 60 -0.28 -10.67 -6.74
CA GLN A 60 -1.03 -10.48 -5.48
C GLN A 60 -1.86 -9.20 -5.49
N LYS A 61 -1.29 -8.09 -5.99
CA LYS A 61 -2.00 -6.81 -6.16
C LYS A 61 -3.27 -6.99 -7.00
N GLU A 62 -3.15 -7.66 -8.14
CA GLU A 62 -4.26 -7.87 -9.06
C GLU A 62 -5.33 -8.76 -8.44
N VAL A 63 -4.93 -9.82 -7.73
CA VAL A 63 -5.85 -10.71 -7.01
C VAL A 63 -6.67 -9.94 -5.99
N VAL A 64 -6.03 -9.13 -5.14
CA VAL A 64 -6.71 -8.33 -4.11
C VAL A 64 -7.67 -7.32 -4.74
N ILE A 65 -7.25 -6.62 -5.79
CA ILE A 65 -8.11 -5.64 -6.48
C ILE A 65 -9.32 -6.33 -7.11
N LYS A 66 -9.13 -7.44 -7.84
CA LYS A 66 -10.22 -8.19 -8.47
C LYS A 66 -11.19 -8.75 -7.43
N ALA A 67 -10.66 -9.32 -6.34
CA ALA A 67 -11.48 -9.88 -5.26
C ALA A 67 -12.34 -8.79 -4.60
N LEU A 68 -11.75 -7.62 -4.33
CA LEU A 68 -12.46 -6.48 -3.76
C LEU A 68 -13.58 -5.98 -4.68
N LEU A 69 -13.30 -5.81 -5.98
CA LEU A 69 -14.31 -5.38 -6.97
C LEU A 69 -15.42 -6.42 -7.15
N HIS A 70 -15.08 -7.71 -7.18
CA HIS A 70 -16.04 -8.80 -7.29
C HIS A 70 -16.92 -8.92 -6.04
N ALA A 71 -16.38 -8.69 -4.84
CA ALA A 71 -17.16 -8.62 -3.61
C ALA A 71 -18.10 -7.40 -3.63
N ALA A 72 -17.59 -6.23 -4.02
CA ALA A 72 -18.37 -4.99 -4.09
C ALA A 72 -19.56 -5.10 -5.07
N SER A 73 -19.37 -5.73 -6.24
CA SER A 73 -20.44 -5.90 -7.22
C SER A 73 -21.59 -6.78 -6.73
N LYS A 74 -21.33 -7.70 -5.80
CA LYS A 74 -22.37 -8.52 -5.16
C LYS A 74 -23.16 -7.74 -4.11
N VAL A 75 -22.51 -6.81 -3.41
CA VAL A 75 -23.18 -5.93 -2.44
C VAL A 75 -24.11 -4.96 -3.15
N THR A 76 -23.67 -4.37 -4.27
CA THR A 76 -24.50 -3.40 -5.02
C THR A 76 -25.61 -4.03 -5.84
N LYS A 77 -25.48 -5.30 -6.26
CA LYS A 77 -26.56 -6.03 -6.96
C LYS A 77 -27.67 -6.51 -6.02
N ALA A 78 -27.39 -6.59 -4.71
CA ALA A 78 -28.35 -6.98 -3.69
C ALA A 78 -29.07 -5.77 -3.04
N ALA A 79 -28.70 -4.55 -3.40
CA ALA A 79 -29.33 -3.30 -2.97
C ALA A 79 -30.22 -2.74 -4.10
#